data_AF-A0A015W711-F1
#
_entry.id   AF-A0A015W711-F1
#
_cell.length_a   1.000
_cell.length_b   1.000
_cell.length_c   1.000
_cell.angle_alpha   90.00
_cell.angle_beta   90.00
_cell.angle_gamma   90.00
#
_symmetry.space_group_name_H-M   'P 1'
#
loop_
_entity.id
_entity.type
_entity.pdbx_description
1 polymer ?
#
loop_
_entity_poly.entity_id
_entity_poly.type
_entity_poly.pdbx_seq_one_letter_code
_entity_poly.pdbx_strand_id
1 'polypeptide(L)'
;MRKVIITLCFLFVAFVAQAGRISGINIQSSGEAILVFVDGEQICTPTETCFIANYSGRHRIEVYAVRYIPRTGQSVKGDLLFQEWVSNPGMNIRNIRVGYNDRPDFCPDRPVRPGYDVVMNRTEFDRFLRTVKDKHFDSDRNKLIETTLVSTGFTSDQCLQLVNLFSFDSEKIKLMQAMYPRIVDKPNFYLVIESLTFQSDKNKMNEFVRKYHNQRN
;
A
#
# COMPACT_ATOMS: atom_id res chain seq x y z
N MET A 1 -73.13 18.28 20.01
CA MET A 1 -72.16 17.58 20.88
C MET A 1 -71.63 16.36 20.16
N ARG A 2 -70.30 16.20 20.14
CA ARG A 2 -69.51 14.96 19.95
C ARG A 2 -69.62 14.29 18.56
N LYS A 3 -68.71 14.62 17.64
CA LYS A 3 -67.38 14.01 17.43
C LYS A 3 -67.47 12.55 16.98
N VAL A 4 -67.52 12.31 15.67
CA VAL A 4 -67.10 11.03 15.07
C VAL A 4 -65.69 11.26 14.54
N ILE A 5 -64.72 10.68 15.24
CA ILE A 5 -63.29 10.83 14.99
C ILE A 5 -62.93 9.99 13.76
N ILE A 6 -62.26 10.64 12.83
CA ILE A 6 -61.69 10.09 11.59
C ILE A 6 -60.58 9.10 11.98
N THR A 7 -60.81 7.81 11.77
CA THR A 7 -59.74 6.81 11.83
C THR A 7 -59.24 6.56 10.41
N LEU A 8 -58.34 7.42 9.95
CA LEU A 8 -57.57 7.21 8.72
C LEU A 8 -56.47 6.19 9.05
N CYS A 9 -56.75 4.91 8.82
CA CYS A 9 -55.70 3.89 8.81
C CYS A 9 -54.74 4.19 7.66
N PHE A 10 -53.63 4.84 7.96
CA PHE A 10 -52.46 4.84 7.09
C PHE A 10 -51.99 3.38 6.94
N LEU A 11 -52.40 2.73 5.86
CA LEU A 11 -51.71 1.57 5.31
C LEU A 11 -50.34 2.05 4.82
N PHE A 12 -49.42 2.30 5.75
CA PHE A 12 -48.00 2.21 5.47
C PHE A 12 -47.72 0.73 5.23
N VAL A 13 -47.92 0.27 3.99
CA VAL A 13 -47.19 -0.90 3.51
C VAL A 13 -45.74 -0.45 3.50
N ALA A 14 -45.06 -0.69 4.62
CA ALA A 14 -43.62 -0.59 4.65
C ALA A 14 -43.12 -1.60 3.61
N PHE A 15 -42.75 -1.10 2.44
CA PHE A 15 -41.78 -1.79 1.61
C PHE A 15 -40.50 -1.83 2.45
N VAL A 16 -40.41 -2.86 3.29
CA VAL A 16 -39.13 -3.28 3.83
C VAL A 16 -38.35 -3.72 2.61
N ALA A 17 -37.53 -2.82 2.06
CA ALA A 17 -36.50 -3.18 1.11
C ALA A 17 -35.61 -4.18 1.84
N GLN A 18 -35.90 -5.46 1.68
CA GLN A 18 -35.08 -6.51 2.24
C GLN A 18 -33.75 -6.41 1.49
N ALA A 19 -32.73 -5.88 2.16
CA ALA A 19 -31.39 -5.85 1.61
C ALA A 19 -31.05 -7.30 1.21
N GLY A 20 -30.89 -7.54 -0.09
CA GLY A 20 -30.52 -8.85 -0.60
C GLY A 20 -29.25 -9.32 0.12
N ARG A 21 -29.17 -10.62 0.45
CA ARG A 21 -27.94 -11.16 1.05
C ARG A 21 -26.82 -11.00 0.03
N ILE A 22 -25.83 -10.18 0.37
CA ILE A 22 -24.66 -9.95 -0.49
C ILE A 22 -23.75 -11.16 -0.37
N SER A 23 -23.48 -11.82 -1.50
CA SER A 23 -22.46 -12.84 -1.62
C SER A 23 -21.38 -12.39 -2.58
N GLY A 24 -20.18 -12.90 -2.41
CA GLY A 24 -19.07 -12.48 -3.26
C GLY A 24 -17.71 -12.84 -2.73
N ILE A 25 -16.70 -12.25 -3.35
CA ILE A 25 -15.30 -12.44 -2.99
C ILE A 25 -14.71 -11.06 -2.72
N ASN A 26 -14.21 -10.88 -1.49
CA ASN A 26 -13.53 -9.68 -1.08
C ASN A 26 -12.02 -9.93 -1.11
N ILE A 27 -11.32 -9.24 -2.00
CA ILE A 27 -9.86 -9.33 -2.14
C ILE A 27 -9.28 -8.04 -1.56
N GLN A 28 -8.37 -8.18 -0.60
CA GLN A 28 -7.74 -7.05 0.08
C GLN A 28 -6.23 -7.20 0.07
N SER A 29 -5.57 -6.16 -0.42
CA SER A 29 -4.13 -6.00 -0.38
C SER A 29 -3.66 -5.38 0.93
N SER A 30 -2.45 -5.70 1.37
CA SER A 30 -1.81 -5.19 2.60
C SER A 30 -1.06 -3.87 2.43
N GLY A 31 -1.23 -3.18 1.30
CA GLY A 31 -0.69 -1.83 1.05
C GLY A 31 -0.12 -1.59 -0.34
N GLU A 32 -0.33 -2.51 -1.29
CA GLU A 32 0.03 -2.36 -2.70
C GLU A 32 -1.21 -2.37 -3.60
N ALA A 33 -1.21 -1.58 -4.67
CA ALA A 33 -2.28 -1.63 -5.65
C ALA A 33 -2.25 -2.98 -6.39
N ILE A 34 -3.42 -3.58 -6.58
CA ILE A 34 -3.63 -4.88 -7.22
C ILE A 34 -4.50 -4.77 -8.47
N LEU A 35 -4.28 -5.71 -9.39
CA LEU A 35 -5.16 -6.03 -10.50
C LEU A 35 -5.74 -7.42 -10.27
N VAL A 36 -7.06 -7.52 -10.35
CA VAL A 36 -7.78 -8.78 -10.19
C VAL A 36 -8.30 -9.24 -11.53
N PHE A 37 -8.03 -10.50 -11.84
CA PHE A 37 -8.54 -11.19 -13.00
C PHE A 37 -9.40 -12.37 -12.58
N VAL A 38 -10.51 -12.54 -13.30
CA VAL A 38 -11.40 -13.69 -13.19
C VAL A 38 -11.43 -14.37 -14.55
N ASP A 39 -11.03 -15.65 -14.61
CA ASP A 39 -10.97 -16.44 -15.83
C ASP A 39 -10.22 -15.74 -16.99
N GLY A 40 -9.24 -14.90 -16.63
CA GLY A 40 -8.43 -14.12 -17.57
C GLY A 40 -8.97 -12.72 -17.92
N GLU A 41 -10.15 -12.33 -17.44
CA GLU A 41 -10.72 -11.00 -17.63
C GLU A 41 -10.41 -10.08 -16.44
N GLN A 42 -9.94 -8.86 -16.71
CA GLN A 42 -9.64 -7.87 -15.68
C GLN A 42 -10.93 -7.26 -15.11
N ILE A 43 -11.16 -7.40 -13.82
CA ILE A 43 -12.42 -6.96 -13.17
C ILE A 43 -12.28 -5.59 -12.51
N CYS A 44 -11.06 -5.15 -12.21
CA CYS A 44 -10.82 -3.85 -11.57
C CYS A 44 -9.67 -3.08 -12.22
N THR A 45 -9.74 -1.75 -12.14
CA THR A 45 -8.57 -0.88 -12.27
C THR A 45 -7.66 -1.05 -11.05
N PRO A 46 -6.39 -0.61 -11.11
CA PRO A 46 -5.49 -0.61 -9.94
C PRO A 46 -6.17 -0.12 -8.66
N THR A 47 -6.26 -0.97 -7.64
CA THR A 47 -6.97 -0.71 -6.38
C THR A 47 -6.32 -1.49 -5.24
N GLU A 48 -6.48 -1.11 -3.98
CA GLU A 48 -6.04 -1.94 -2.84
C GLU A 48 -7.08 -2.99 -2.44
N THR A 49 -8.34 -2.77 -2.81
CA THR A 49 -9.46 -3.67 -2.49
C THR A 49 -10.34 -3.88 -3.71
N CYS A 50 -10.77 -5.12 -3.92
CA CYS A 50 -11.66 -5.51 -5.00
C CYS A 50 -12.74 -6.45 -4.48
N PHE A 51 -14.00 -6.02 -4.56
CA PHE A 51 -15.14 -6.85 -4.22
C PHE A 51 -15.85 -7.34 -5.47
N ILE A 52 -15.93 -8.66 -5.63
CA ILE A 52 -16.63 -9.31 -6.73
C ILE A 52 -18.00 -9.76 -6.21
N ALA A 53 -19.04 -9.01 -6.56
CA ALA A 53 -20.41 -9.25 -6.07
C ALA A 53 -21.12 -10.37 -6.85
N ASN A 54 -22.11 -11.01 -6.20
CA ASN A 54 -23.00 -12.02 -6.79
C ASN A 54 -22.27 -13.15 -7.53
N TYR A 55 -21.12 -13.53 -6.97
CA TYR A 55 -20.22 -14.48 -7.59
C TYR A 55 -20.56 -15.91 -7.17
N SER A 56 -21.03 -16.71 -8.12
CA SER A 56 -21.43 -18.12 -7.92
C SER A 56 -20.68 -19.04 -8.88
N GLY A 57 -20.24 -20.20 -8.40
CA GLY A 57 -19.54 -21.18 -9.23
C GLY A 57 -18.06 -21.31 -8.86
N ARG A 58 -17.29 -21.96 -9.75
CA ARG A 58 -15.85 -22.18 -9.60
C ARG A 58 -15.13 -21.47 -10.74
N HIS A 59 -14.27 -20.54 -10.38
CA HIS A 59 -13.57 -19.70 -11.34
C HIS A 59 -12.09 -19.58 -10.95
N ARG A 60 -11.25 -19.28 -11.93
CA ARG A 60 -9.84 -19.01 -11.67
C ARG A 60 -9.69 -17.54 -11.31
N ILE A 61 -9.21 -17.29 -10.10
CA ILE A 61 -8.91 -15.94 -9.64
C ILE A 61 -7.41 -15.77 -9.65
N GLU A 62 -6.97 -14.71 -10.33
CA GLU A 62 -5.58 -14.30 -10.35
C GLU A 62 -5.49 -12.86 -9.84
N VAL A 63 -4.56 -12.62 -8.93
CA VAL A 63 -4.31 -11.29 -8.37
C VAL A 63 -2.86 -10.94 -8.61
N TYR A 64 -2.63 -9.77 -9.18
CA TYR A 64 -1.30 -9.27 -9.52
C TYR A 64 -1.03 -7.95 -8.82
N ALA A 65 0.21 -7.74 -8.39
CA ALA A 65 0.69 -6.42 -8.01
C ALA A 65 0.67 -5.51 -9.24
N VAL A 66 0.35 -4.22 -9.04
CA VAL A 66 0.40 -3.22 -10.09
C VAL A 66 1.83 -2.73 -10.25
N ARG A 67 2.34 -2.79 -11.48
CA ARG A 67 3.61 -2.15 -11.84
C ARG A 67 3.33 -0.83 -12.57
N TYR A 68 3.74 0.28 -11.98
CA TYR A 68 3.67 1.58 -12.64
C TYR A 68 4.88 1.76 -13.58
N ILE A 69 4.62 2.19 -14.83
CA ILE A 69 5.64 2.52 -15.83
C ILE A 69 5.73 4.06 -15.94
N PRO A 70 6.75 4.70 -15.34
CA PRO A 70 6.82 6.17 -15.29
C PRO A 70 6.93 6.84 -16.66
N ARG A 71 7.53 6.17 -17.65
CA ARG A 71 7.76 6.73 -19.00
C ARG A 71 6.47 6.86 -19.81
N THR A 72 5.50 5.99 -19.57
CA THR A 72 4.23 5.94 -20.32
C THR A 72 3.04 6.35 -19.46
N GLY A 73 3.22 6.49 -18.15
CA GLY A 73 2.14 6.73 -17.19
C GLY A 73 1.19 5.54 -17.04
N GLN A 74 1.55 4.37 -17.55
CA GLN A 74 0.68 3.20 -17.56
C GLN A 74 0.90 2.32 -16.34
N SER A 75 -0.21 1.83 -15.78
CA SER A 75 -0.22 0.75 -14.81
C SER A 75 -0.38 -0.57 -15.55
N VAL A 76 0.58 -1.47 -15.40
CA VAL A 76 0.57 -2.79 -16.04
C VAL A 76 0.56 -3.88 -14.98
N LYS A 77 0.24 -5.10 -15.44
CA LYS A 77 0.34 -6.34 -14.68
C LYS A 77 1.79 -6.56 -14.21
N GLY A 78 1.99 -6.62 -12.89
CA GLY A 78 3.26 -6.91 -12.23
C GLY A 78 3.33 -8.35 -11.74
N ASP A 79 3.88 -8.53 -10.53
CA ASP A 79 4.10 -9.85 -9.92
C ASP A 79 2.78 -10.56 -9.58
N LEU A 80 2.75 -11.89 -9.69
CA LEU A 80 1.62 -12.70 -9.25
C LEU A 80 1.59 -12.81 -7.73
N LEU A 81 0.48 -12.42 -7.11
CA LEU A 81 0.27 -12.47 -5.66
C LEU A 81 -0.64 -13.62 -5.23
N PHE A 82 -1.57 -14.03 -6.08
CA PHE A 82 -2.51 -15.11 -5.77
C PHE A 82 -3.01 -15.74 -7.06
N GLN A 83 -3.06 -17.08 -7.12
CA GLN A 83 -3.68 -17.81 -8.22
C GLN A 83 -4.30 -19.11 -7.72
N GLU A 84 -5.62 -19.16 -7.69
CA GLU A 84 -6.34 -20.38 -7.34
C GLU A 84 -7.69 -20.50 -8.05
N TRP A 85 -8.21 -21.73 -8.12
CA TRP A 85 -9.60 -21.98 -8.45
C TRP A 85 -10.47 -21.80 -7.21
N VAL A 86 -11.21 -20.71 -7.18
CA VAL A 86 -12.05 -20.32 -6.04
C VAL A 86 -13.49 -20.72 -6.32
N SER A 87 -14.03 -21.61 -5.48
CA SER A 87 -15.46 -21.88 -5.42
C SER A 87 -16.13 -20.97 -4.39
N ASN A 88 -17.25 -20.38 -4.77
CA ASN A 88 -18.14 -19.69 -3.83
C ASN A 88 -19.56 -20.27 -3.95
N PRO A 89 -20.13 -20.86 -2.88
CA PRO A 89 -21.47 -21.43 -2.92
C PRO A 89 -22.59 -20.35 -2.94
N GLY A 90 -22.26 -19.07 -3.15
CA GLY A 90 -23.24 -18.00 -3.38
C GLY A 90 -23.97 -17.50 -2.14
N MET A 91 -23.63 -17.97 -0.94
CA MET A 91 -24.31 -17.60 0.31
C MET A 91 -23.47 -16.77 1.29
N ASN A 92 -22.16 -16.63 1.05
CA ASN A 92 -21.23 -15.92 1.93
C ASN A 92 -20.27 -15.02 1.14
N ILE A 93 -19.57 -14.15 1.88
CA ILE A 93 -18.42 -13.41 1.38
C ILE A 93 -17.16 -14.21 1.70
N ARG A 94 -16.37 -14.55 0.67
CA ARG A 94 -15.04 -15.15 0.84
C ARG A 94 -14.00 -14.05 0.88
N ASN A 95 -13.21 -13.98 1.94
CA ASN A 95 -12.11 -13.02 2.06
C ASN A 95 -10.81 -13.65 1.56
N ILE A 96 -10.13 -12.97 0.66
CA ILE A 96 -8.79 -13.29 0.17
C ILE A 96 -7.89 -12.12 0.56
N ARG A 97 -6.85 -12.39 1.32
CA ARG A 97 -5.81 -11.40 1.60
C ARG A 97 -4.62 -11.71 0.73
N VAL A 98 -4.06 -10.67 0.15
CA VAL A 98 -2.88 -10.76 -0.71
C VAL A 98 -1.84 -9.74 -0.26
N GLY A 99 -0.60 -10.06 -0.48
CA GLY A 99 0.51 -9.16 -0.24
C GLY A 99 1.82 -9.81 -0.61
N TYR A 100 2.89 -9.04 -0.47
CA TYR A 100 4.25 -9.47 -0.76
C TYR A 100 4.63 -10.83 -0.15
N ASN A 101 4.15 -11.13 1.06
CA ASN A 101 4.47 -12.37 1.78
C ASN A 101 3.63 -13.58 1.35
N ASP A 102 2.55 -13.38 0.60
CA ASP A 102 1.58 -14.44 0.23
C ASP A 102 1.83 -14.98 -1.19
N ARG A 103 3.00 -14.69 -1.77
CA ARG A 103 3.37 -15.05 -3.14
C ARG A 103 3.41 -16.57 -3.33
N PRO A 104 2.74 -17.12 -4.36
CA PRO A 104 2.76 -18.57 -4.66
C PRO A 104 4.17 -19.11 -4.97
N ASP A 105 5.07 -18.24 -5.42
CA ASP A 105 6.45 -18.57 -5.82
C ASP A 105 7.48 -18.36 -4.69
N PHE A 106 7.08 -18.35 -3.42
CA PHE A 106 8.03 -18.37 -2.30
C PHE A 106 8.76 -19.72 -2.25
N CYS A 107 9.79 -19.88 -3.09
CA CYS A 107 10.72 -20.99 -3.05
C CYS A 107 11.82 -20.70 -2.01
N PRO A 108 11.91 -21.46 -0.91
CA PRO A 108 12.93 -21.25 0.12
C PRO A 108 14.38 -21.48 -0.37
N ASP A 109 14.56 -22.10 -1.56
CA ASP A 109 15.87 -22.45 -2.12
C ASP A 109 16.39 -21.49 -3.23
N ARG A 110 15.69 -20.41 -3.56
CA ARG A 110 16.28 -19.36 -4.40
C ARG A 110 17.11 -18.44 -3.52
N PRO A 111 18.38 -18.14 -3.88
CA PRO A 111 19.13 -17.11 -3.17
C PRO A 111 18.37 -15.79 -3.30
N VAL A 112 17.82 -15.34 -2.17
CA VAL A 112 17.19 -14.03 -2.02
C VAL A 112 18.22 -13.02 -2.49
N ARG A 113 17.96 -12.35 -3.63
CA ARG A 113 18.79 -11.22 -4.04
C ARG A 113 18.68 -10.19 -2.92
N PRO A 114 19.79 -9.77 -2.28
CA PRO A 114 19.71 -8.87 -1.16
C PRO A 114 19.32 -7.49 -1.66
N GLY A 115 18.11 -7.08 -1.29
CA GLY A 115 17.66 -5.71 -1.39
C GLY A 115 16.61 -5.52 -2.46
N TYR A 116 15.42 -5.13 -2.01
CA TYR A 116 14.47 -4.16 -2.58
C TYR A 116 13.02 -4.51 -2.31
N ASP A 117 12.72 -5.73 -1.88
CA ASP A 117 11.37 -6.23 -2.14
C ASP A 117 10.40 -6.22 -0.94
N VAL A 118 10.87 -6.05 0.31
CA VAL A 118 9.97 -5.91 1.47
C VAL A 118 9.90 -4.45 1.88
N VAL A 119 8.87 -3.73 1.42
CA VAL A 119 8.53 -2.39 1.93
C VAL A 119 7.88 -2.54 3.29
N MET A 120 8.29 -1.72 4.27
CA MET A 120 7.64 -1.70 5.57
C MET A 120 6.17 -1.30 5.40
N ASN A 121 5.23 -2.18 5.78
CA ASN A 121 3.82 -1.87 5.64
C ASN A 121 3.40 -0.77 6.63
N ARG A 122 2.24 -0.15 6.40
CA ARG A 122 1.76 0.99 7.21
C ARG A 122 1.66 0.68 8.71
N THR A 123 1.15 -0.48 9.08
CA THR A 123 0.97 -0.86 10.50
C THR A 123 2.32 -1.03 11.21
N GLU A 124 3.27 -1.68 10.54
CA GLU A 124 4.63 -1.83 11.04
C GLU A 124 5.35 -0.49 11.11
N PHE A 125 5.17 0.35 10.09
CA PHE A 125 5.73 1.69 10.04
C PHE A 125 5.19 2.59 11.15
N ASP A 126 3.89 2.56 11.42
CA ASP A 126 3.29 3.36 12.50
C ASP A 126 3.87 2.95 13.87
N ARG A 127 4.14 1.66 14.09
CA ARG A 127 4.80 1.17 15.29
C ARG A 127 6.26 1.63 15.34
N PHE A 128 6.98 1.44 14.25
CA PHE A 128 8.37 1.84 14.11
C PHE A 128 8.55 3.34 14.34
N LEU A 129 7.75 4.17 13.70
CA LEU A 129 7.77 5.63 13.82
C LEU A 129 7.55 6.08 15.26
N ARG A 130 6.66 5.44 16.03
CA ARG A 130 6.50 5.71 17.47
C ARG A 130 7.79 5.39 18.23
N THR A 131 8.39 4.23 17.98
CA THR A 131 9.66 3.85 18.61
C THR A 131 10.80 4.82 18.28
N VAL A 132 10.84 5.38 17.07
CA VAL A 132 11.80 6.44 16.71
C VAL A 132 11.47 7.73 17.47
N LYS A 133 10.21 8.17 17.50
CA LYS A 133 9.77 9.37 18.22
C LYS A 133 10.09 9.33 19.71
N ASP A 134 9.97 8.15 20.33
CA ASP A 134 10.24 7.94 21.76
C ASP A 134 11.72 8.07 22.12
N LYS A 135 12.65 8.09 21.15
CA LYS A 135 14.07 8.37 21.41
C LYS A 135 14.29 9.85 21.69
N HIS A 136 15.02 10.14 22.76
CA HIS A 136 15.35 11.51 23.17
C HIS A 136 16.44 12.15 22.32
N PHE A 137 17.43 11.38 21.87
CA PHE A 137 18.57 11.89 21.09
C PHE A 137 18.46 11.53 19.61
N ASP A 138 18.79 12.49 18.75
CA ASP A 138 18.81 12.30 17.29
C ASP A 138 19.78 11.19 16.84
N SER A 139 20.88 11.00 17.56
CA SER A 139 21.81 9.89 17.31
C SER A 139 21.16 8.51 17.49
N ASP A 140 20.29 8.37 18.49
CA ASP A 140 19.58 7.11 18.76
C ASP A 140 18.49 6.86 17.72
N ARG A 141 17.81 7.93 17.27
CA ARG A 141 16.87 7.88 16.14
C ARG A 141 17.57 7.40 14.88
N ASN A 142 18.68 8.04 14.52
CA ASN A 142 19.47 7.69 13.33
C ASN A 142 19.95 6.23 13.38
N LYS A 143 20.53 5.80 14.50
CA LYS A 143 21.01 4.42 14.67
C LYS A 143 19.89 3.39 14.49
N LEU A 144 18.71 3.66 15.03
CA LEU A 144 17.55 2.78 14.89
C LEU A 144 17.06 2.73 13.44
N ILE A 145 17.01 3.87 12.74
CA ILE A 145 16.62 3.93 11.33
C ILE A 145 17.63 3.18 10.47
N GLU A 146 18.92 3.47 10.60
CA GLU A 146 20.00 2.82 9.84
C GLU A 146 20.01 1.30 10.03
N THR A 147 19.77 0.81 11.25
CA THR A 147 19.67 -0.63 11.52
C THR A 147 18.49 -1.25 10.76
N THR A 148 17.36 -0.53 10.69
CA THR A 148 16.13 -0.99 10.03
C THR A 148 16.26 -0.96 8.50
N LEU A 149 17.02 0.00 7.94
CA LEU A 149 17.31 0.09 6.50
C LEU A 149 17.99 -1.16 5.93
N VAL A 150 18.60 -2.00 6.77
CA VAL A 150 19.25 -3.25 6.33
C VAL A 150 18.22 -4.30 5.90
N SER A 151 17.07 -4.35 6.58
CA SER A 151 16.08 -5.44 6.44
C SER A 151 14.85 -5.06 5.63
N THR A 152 14.56 -3.76 5.41
CA THR A 152 13.34 -3.32 4.73
C THR A 152 13.53 -2.03 3.92
N GLY A 153 12.70 -1.86 2.90
CA GLY A 153 12.56 -0.63 2.12
C GLY A 153 11.50 0.31 2.70
N PHE A 154 11.53 1.56 2.26
CA PHE A 154 10.61 2.61 2.68
C PHE A 154 10.03 3.34 1.47
N THR A 155 8.83 3.89 1.60
CA THR A 155 8.29 4.86 0.64
C THR A 155 8.86 6.26 0.92
N SER A 156 8.74 7.15 -0.06
CA SER A 156 9.13 8.55 0.06
C SER A 156 8.31 9.26 1.13
N ASP A 157 7.02 8.92 1.27
CA ASP A 157 6.17 9.45 2.34
C ASP A 157 6.65 9.00 3.74
N GLN A 158 6.98 7.71 3.90
CA GLN A 158 7.56 7.20 5.15
C GLN A 158 8.89 7.87 5.48
N CYS A 159 9.74 8.09 4.47
CA CYS A 159 10.99 8.84 4.63
C CYS A 159 10.74 10.28 5.07
N LEU A 160 9.78 10.98 4.45
CA LEU A 160 9.40 12.34 4.83
C LEU A 160 8.95 12.41 6.30
N GLN A 161 8.14 11.45 6.75
CA GLN A 161 7.71 11.38 8.15
C GLN A 161 8.87 11.21 9.13
N LEU A 162 9.89 10.41 8.79
CA LEU A 162 11.09 10.22 9.61
C LEU A 162 12.01 11.45 9.59
N VAL A 163 12.21 12.05 8.42
CA VAL A 163 13.00 13.28 8.23
C VAL A 163 12.44 14.43 9.06
N ASN A 164 11.12 14.57 9.12
CA ASN A 164 10.47 15.63 9.89
C ASN A 164 10.60 15.49 11.41
N LEU A 165 11.21 14.40 11.91
CA LEU A 165 11.58 14.27 13.32
C LEU A 165 12.82 15.08 13.70
N PHE A 166 13.60 15.52 12.71
CA PHE A 166 14.87 16.23 12.91
C PHE A 166 14.67 17.72 12.68
N SER A 167 15.20 18.54 13.58
CA SER A 167 15.05 20.00 13.51
C SER A 167 15.99 20.66 12.49
N PHE A 168 17.19 20.09 12.31
CA PHE A 168 18.25 20.69 11.48
C PHE A 168 18.37 20.00 10.12
N ASP A 169 18.41 20.80 9.05
CA ASP A 169 18.54 20.30 7.68
C ASP A 169 19.83 19.49 7.46
N SER A 170 20.90 19.79 8.19
CA SER A 170 22.14 19.01 8.15
C SER A 170 21.94 17.54 8.54
N GLU A 171 21.08 17.27 9.53
CA GLU A 171 20.76 15.92 9.98
C GLU A 171 19.73 15.26 9.05
N LYS A 172 18.74 16.02 8.61
CA LYS A 172 17.79 15.57 7.58
C LYS A 172 18.49 15.08 6.32
N ILE A 173 19.46 15.85 5.80
CA ILE A 173 20.24 15.48 4.61
C ILE A 173 20.99 14.17 4.82
N LYS A 174 21.66 13.98 5.95
CA LYS A 174 22.38 12.72 6.26
C LYS A 174 21.42 11.54 6.24
N LEU A 175 20.27 11.67 6.89
CA LEU A 175 19.24 10.64 6.91
C LEU A 175 18.68 10.36 5.51
N MET A 176 18.32 11.40 4.76
CA MET A 176 17.83 11.27 3.38
C MET A 176 18.83 10.52 2.50
N GLN A 177 20.13 10.83 2.61
CA GLN A 177 21.18 10.14 1.85
C GLN A 177 21.31 8.66 2.24
N ALA A 178 21.21 8.34 3.53
CA ALA A 178 21.22 6.96 4.01
C ALA A 178 19.98 6.17 3.57
N MET A 179 18.81 6.81 3.56
CA MET A 179 17.53 6.19 3.21
C MET A 179 17.34 6.04 1.70
N TYR A 180 17.81 6.99 0.88
CA TYR A 180 17.57 7.04 -0.57
C TYR A 180 17.83 5.70 -1.29
N PRO A 181 18.91 4.95 -0.98
CA PRO A 181 19.14 3.65 -1.57
C PRO A 181 18.03 2.63 -1.35
N ARG A 182 17.27 2.75 -0.26
CA ARG A 182 16.18 1.86 0.16
C ARG A 182 14.78 2.41 -0.14
N ILE A 183 14.69 3.56 -0.81
CA ILE A 183 13.40 4.11 -1.25
C ILE A 183 12.89 3.33 -2.47
N VAL A 184 11.64 2.86 -2.39
CA VAL A 184 11.03 2.06 -3.47
C VAL A 184 10.37 2.92 -4.55
N ASP A 185 9.83 4.08 -4.20
CA ASP A 185 9.14 5.03 -5.08
C ASP A 185 10.00 6.27 -5.36
N LYS A 186 11.26 6.06 -5.80
CA LYS A 186 12.25 7.13 -6.06
C LYS A 186 11.74 8.33 -6.87
N PRO A 187 10.82 8.21 -7.84
CA PRO A 187 10.23 9.36 -8.53
C PRO A 187 9.50 10.34 -7.61
N ASN A 188 8.98 9.90 -6.46
CA ASN A 188 8.29 10.73 -5.47
C ASN A 188 9.24 11.40 -4.47
N PHE A 189 10.53 11.09 -4.51
CA PHE A 189 11.49 11.55 -3.50
C PHE A 189 11.70 13.08 -3.51
N TYR A 190 11.29 13.78 -4.58
CA TYR A 190 11.26 15.25 -4.60
C TYR A 190 10.44 15.83 -3.45
N LEU A 191 9.36 15.16 -3.01
CA LEU A 191 8.55 15.57 -1.86
C LEU A 191 9.36 15.60 -0.56
N VAL A 192 10.32 14.68 -0.44
CA VAL A 192 11.24 14.61 0.71
C VAL A 192 12.24 15.75 0.64
N ILE A 193 12.79 16.04 -0.55
CA ILE A 193 13.73 17.15 -0.77
C ILE A 193 13.07 18.50 -0.48
N GLU A 194 11.81 18.69 -0.86
CA GLU A 194 11.06 19.92 -0.61
C GLU A 194 10.84 20.22 0.89
N SER A 195 11.01 19.24 1.78
CA SER A 195 10.97 19.44 3.23
C SER A 195 12.18 20.14 3.83
N LEU A 196 13.26 20.33 3.05
CA LEU A 196 14.42 21.11 3.44
C LEU A 196 14.10 22.61 3.36
N THR A 197 14.65 23.37 4.30
CA THR A 197 14.40 24.80 4.45
C THR A 197 15.18 25.60 3.42
N PHE A 198 16.47 25.30 3.25
CA PHE A 198 17.37 26.09 2.41
C PHE A 198 17.50 25.53 0.99
N GLN A 199 17.49 26.44 0.01
CA GLN A 199 17.67 26.05 -1.40
C GLN A 199 19.03 25.38 -1.66
N SER A 200 20.08 25.78 -0.93
CA SER A 200 21.39 25.13 -1.01
C SER A 200 21.34 23.65 -0.63
N ASP A 201 20.53 23.30 0.37
CA ASP A 201 20.37 21.93 0.85
C ASP A 201 19.53 21.09 -0.12
N LYS A 202 18.49 21.68 -0.71
CA LYS A 202 17.73 21.08 -1.81
C LYS A 202 18.64 20.76 -3.00
N ASN A 203 19.48 21.72 -3.40
CA ASN A 203 20.44 21.54 -4.50
C ASN A 203 21.44 20.42 -4.21
N LYS A 204 21.95 20.36 -2.96
CA LYS A 204 22.84 19.30 -2.50
C LYS A 204 22.21 17.92 -2.58
N MET A 205 20.94 17.77 -2.18
CA MET A 205 20.23 16.50 -2.29
C MET A 205 19.94 16.11 -3.74
N ASN A 206 19.54 17.06 -4.59
CA ASN A 206 19.37 16.82 -6.03
C ASN A 206 20.67 16.35 -6.70
N GLU A 207 21.80 16.95 -6.34
CA GLU A 207 23.11 16.53 -6.84
C GLU A 207 23.46 15.11 -6.39
N PHE A 208 23.20 14.76 -5.13
CA PHE A 208 23.38 13.41 -4.60
C PHE A 208 22.54 12.39 -5.38
N VAL A 209 21.24 12.66 -5.59
CA VAL A 209 20.34 11.79 -6.35
C VAL A 209 20.86 11.55 -7.77
N ARG A 210 21.30 12.62 -8.46
CA ARG A 210 21.87 12.51 -9.80
C ARG A 210 23.12 11.64 -9.83
N LYS A 211 24.06 11.85 -8.88
CA LYS A 211 25.29 11.04 -8.77
C LYS A 211 24.98 9.57 -8.50
N TYR A 212 24.01 9.29 -7.63
CA TYR A 212 23.61 7.94 -7.26
C TYR A 212 23.14 7.12 -8.47
N HIS A 213 22.33 7.70 -9.36
CA HIS A 213 21.87 7.01 -10.57
C HIS A 213 22.98 6.84 -11.62
N ASN A 214 23.88 7.84 -11.75
CA ASN A 214 25.00 7.75 -12.68
C ASN A 214 26.02 6.67 -12.30
N GLN A 215 26.16 6.32 -11.02
CA GLN A 215 27.08 5.28 -10.54
C GLN A 215 26.51 3.85 -10.65
N ARG A 216 25.21 3.71 -10.95
CA ARG A 216 24.50 2.43 -10.99
C ARG A 216 24.06 1.99 -12.39
N ASN A 217 24.28 2.84 -13.39
CA ASN A 217 24.16 2.53 -14.81
C ASN A 217 25.53 2.18 -15.38
#